data_AF-M7T4Z1-F1
#
_entry.id   AF-M7T4Z1-F1
#
_cell.length_a   1.000
_cell.length_b   1.000
_cell.length_c   1.000
_cell.angle_alpha   90.00
_cell.angle_beta   90.00
_cell.angle_gamma   90.00
#
_symmetry.space_group_name_H-M   'P 1'
#
loop_
_entity.id
_entity.type
_entity.pdbx_description
1 polymer ?
#
loop_
_entity_poly.entity_id
_entity_poly.type
_entity_poly.pdbx_seq_one_letter_code
_entity_poly.pdbx_strand_id
1 'polypeptide(L)'
;MRSLLLLGLLGASAVSAHPTHNKGKPGIRRRAVDLNKYRPQTVSEYSNTVSTKANPAFSLLKRETYVDTATELVKTIAPNTEFRLVEDHYVGNNGVAHVNFRQTAHGLDVDNADFNVNIAADGTVFSYGNSFYTGEIPAESPLQKRAFSDPTKALAGATKN
;
A
#
# COMPACT_ATOMS: atom_id res chain seq x y z
N MET A 1 -51.35 60.89 -18.91
CA MET A 1 -50.90 59.86 -19.89
C MET A 1 -49.68 59.21 -19.26
N ARG A 2 -49.81 58.11 -18.51
CA ARG A 2 -49.75 56.69 -18.92
C ARG A 2 -48.43 56.27 -19.60
N SER A 3 -47.91 55.14 -19.10
CA SER A 3 -46.86 54.23 -19.64
C SER A 3 -45.40 54.63 -19.45
N LEU A 4 -44.41 53.73 -19.31
CA LEU A 4 -44.21 52.30 -18.95
C LEU A 4 -42.80 51.95 -19.50
N LEU A 5 -42.19 50.84 -19.02
CA LEU A 5 -40.96 50.14 -19.51
C LEU A 5 -39.65 50.59 -18.81
N LEU A 6 -38.99 49.87 -17.88
CA LEU A 6 -38.64 48.44 -17.65
C LEU A 6 -37.54 47.88 -18.60
N LEU A 7 -36.48 47.36 -17.96
CA LEU A 7 -35.47 46.34 -18.35
C LEU A 7 -34.05 46.71 -18.86
N GLY A 8 -33.08 46.04 -18.23
CA GLY A 8 -31.74 45.69 -18.73
C GLY A 8 -30.67 45.86 -17.63
N LEU A 9 -29.85 44.89 -17.21
CA LEU A 9 -29.58 43.52 -17.63
C LEU A 9 -28.85 42.84 -16.44
N LEU A 10 -29.22 41.61 -16.08
CA LEU A 10 -28.52 40.82 -15.05
C LEU A 10 -27.06 40.55 -15.49
N GLY A 11 -26.09 41.04 -14.71
CA GLY A 11 -24.69 40.68 -14.86
C GLY A 11 -24.46 39.24 -14.40
N ALA A 12 -24.07 38.40 -15.35
CA ALA A 12 -23.77 36.99 -15.17
C ALA A 12 -22.52 36.77 -14.29
N SER A 13 -22.69 36.01 -13.22
CA SER A 13 -21.61 35.27 -12.57
C SER A 13 -22.05 33.83 -12.36
N ALA A 14 -22.31 33.14 -13.48
CA ALA A 14 -22.29 31.69 -13.51
C ALA A 14 -20.84 31.23 -13.33
N VAL A 15 -20.38 31.18 -12.08
CA VAL A 15 -19.20 30.39 -11.70
C VAL A 15 -19.53 28.97 -12.10
N SER A 16 -18.86 28.48 -13.14
CA SER A 16 -18.96 27.09 -13.60
C SER A 16 -18.31 26.18 -12.55
N ALA A 17 -19.04 25.92 -11.47
CA ALA A 17 -18.70 24.97 -10.45
C ALA A 17 -19.02 23.56 -10.97
N HIS A 18 -17.98 22.88 -11.46
CA HIS A 18 -17.87 21.45 -11.79
C HIS A 18 -18.94 20.85 -12.72
N PRO A 19 -18.55 19.97 -13.68
CA PRO A 19 -19.52 19.30 -14.53
C PRO A 19 -20.50 18.51 -13.68
N THR A 20 -21.77 18.91 -13.71
CA THR A 20 -22.88 18.13 -13.19
C THR A 20 -22.89 16.81 -13.95
N HIS A 21 -22.99 15.72 -13.20
CA HIS A 21 -23.04 14.35 -13.68
C HIS A 21 -23.98 14.24 -14.90
N ASN A 22 -23.39 14.16 -16.09
CA ASN A 22 -24.12 14.05 -17.33
C ASN A 22 -24.86 12.71 -17.28
N LYS A 23 -26.19 12.71 -17.14
CA LYS A 23 -27.06 11.52 -17.29
C LYS A 23 -27.16 11.10 -18.77
N GLY A 24 -26.03 11.13 -19.47
CA GLY A 24 -25.90 10.77 -20.87
C GLY A 24 -25.30 9.39 -20.98
N LYS A 25 -26.17 8.42 -21.31
CA LYS A 25 -25.88 7.08 -21.89
C LYS A 25 -24.95 6.18 -21.05
N PRO A 26 -25.30 4.91 -20.77
CA PRO A 26 -24.38 3.98 -20.13
C PRO A 26 -23.32 3.55 -21.16
N GLY A 27 -22.39 4.44 -21.47
CA GLY A 27 -21.18 4.20 -22.24
C GLY A 27 -20.07 3.68 -21.34
N ILE A 28 -20.37 2.66 -20.52
CA ILE A 28 -19.37 1.84 -19.86
C ILE A 28 -19.82 0.42 -20.14
N ARG A 29 -19.13 -0.27 -21.04
CA ARG A 29 -19.28 -1.72 -21.24
C ARG A 29 -19.31 -2.34 -19.84
N ARG A 30 -20.43 -2.98 -19.46
CA ARG A 30 -20.50 -3.76 -18.22
C ARG A 30 -19.27 -4.67 -18.26
N ARG A 31 -18.34 -4.51 -17.31
CA ARG A 31 -17.39 -5.58 -17.04
C ARG A 31 -18.26 -6.77 -16.65
N ALA A 32 -18.41 -7.74 -17.55
CA ALA A 32 -19.14 -8.97 -17.29
C ALA A 32 -18.43 -9.85 -16.23
N VAL A 33 -17.28 -9.38 -15.74
CA VAL A 33 -16.45 -10.00 -14.71
C VAL A 33 -16.80 -9.45 -13.33
N ASP A 34 -17.13 -10.35 -12.42
CA ASP A 34 -17.24 -10.06 -10.99
C ASP A 34 -15.83 -9.96 -10.37
N LEU A 35 -15.38 -8.73 -10.11
CA LEU A 35 -14.06 -8.45 -9.55
C LEU A 35 -13.93 -8.86 -8.08
N ASN A 36 -15.04 -9.07 -7.35
CA ASN A 36 -14.96 -9.48 -5.95
C ASN A 36 -14.35 -10.87 -5.80
N LYS A 37 -14.47 -11.73 -6.82
CA LYS A 37 -13.83 -13.07 -6.85
C LYS A 37 -12.30 -13.02 -6.90
N TYR A 38 -11.73 -11.88 -7.25
CA TYR A 38 -10.28 -11.69 -7.39
C TYR A 38 -9.67 -10.88 -6.24
N ARG A 39 -10.40 -10.70 -5.12
CA ARG A 39 -9.86 -10.02 -3.94
C ARG A 39 -8.69 -10.83 -3.35
N PRO A 40 -7.55 -10.19 -3.02
CA PRO A 40 -6.44 -10.86 -2.34
C PRO A 40 -6.90 -11.51 -1.03
N GLN A 41 -6.38 -12.70 -0.75
CA GLN A 41 -6.66 -13.47 0.47
C GLN A 41 -5.51 -13.37 1.49
N THR A 42 -4.58 -12.44 1.29
CA THR A 42 -3.41 -12.27 2.17
C THR A 42 -3.86 -12.01 3.59
N VAL A 43 -3.40 -12.83 4.53
CA VAL A 43 -3.63 -12.66 5.96
C VAL A 43 -2.39 -11.99 6.55
N SER A 44 -2.60 -10.88 7.26
CA SER A 44 -1.54 -10.18 8.00
C SER A 44 -1.74 -10.37 9.50
N GLU A 45 -0.65 -10.58 10.22
CA GLU A 45 -0.64 -10.55 11.68
C GLU A 45 -0.30 -9.15 12.20
N TYR A 46 -0.88 -8.75 13.32
CA TYR A 46 -0.63 -7.45 13.94
C TYR A 46 -0.29 -7.60 15.43
N SER A 47 0.86 -7.06 15.80
CA SER A 47 1.34 -6.97 17.18
C SER A 47 1.19 -5.52 17.67
N ASN A 48 0.25 -5.33 18.59
CA ASN A 48 -0.03 -4.03 19.21
C ASN A 48 0.99 -3.65 20.30
N THR A 49 0.82 -2.45 20.86
CA THR A 49 1.69 -1.90 21.90
C THR A 49 1.76 -2.73 23.19
N VAL A 50 0.69 -3.44 23.54
CA VAL A 50 0.67 -4.30 24.72
C VAL A 50 1.56 -5.52 24.45
N SER A 51 1.41 -6.14 23.29
CA SER A 51 2.20 -7.30 22.89
C SER A 51 3.69 -6.97 22.69
N THR A 52 4.02 -5.81 22.12
CA THR A 52 5.41 -5.39 21.93
C THR A 52 6.08 -5.04 23.26
N LYS A 53 5.40 -4.33 24.17
CA LYS A 53 5.93 -4.02 25.50
C LYS A 53 6.07 -5.24 26.41
N ALA A 54 5.26 -6.27 26.19
CA ALA A 54 5.38 -7.52 26.94
C ALA A 54 6.67 -8.30 26.61
N ASN A 55 7.32 -8.01 25.47
CA ASN A 55 8.59 -8.63 25.10
C ASN A 55 9.78 -7.67 25.38
N PRO A 56 10.50 -7.84 26.52
CA PRO A 56 11.61 -6.96 26.87
C PRO A 56 12.75 -7.01 25.87
N ALA A 57 12.88 -8.08 25.07
CA ALA A 57 13.92 -8.18 24.04
C ALA A 57 13.79 -7.08 22.97
N PHE A 58 12.58 -6.57 22.71
CA PHE A 58 12.38 -5.50 21.74
C PHE A 58 12.95 -4.15 22.18
N SER A 59 13.12 -3.93 23.48
CA SER A 59 13.82 -2.72 23.98
C SER A 59 15.31 -2.73 23.62
N LEU A 60 15.91 -3.92 23.49
CA LEU A 60 17.31 -4.10 23.11
C LEU A 60 17.55 -3.92 21.61
N LEU A 61 16.48 -3.85 20.82
CA LEU A 61 16.55 -3.61 19.38
C LEU A 61 16.74 -2.14 19.03
N LYS A 62 16.59 -1.22 20.00
CA LYS A 62 16.81 0.21 19.76
C LYS A 62 18.20 0.45 19.18
N ARG A 63 18.25 1.23 18.11
CA ARG A 63 19.46 1.69 17.42
C ARG A 63 19.50 3.21 17.36
N GLU A 64 20.51 3.76 16.69
CA GLU A 64 20.68 5.19 16.49
C GLU A 64 19.51 5.81 15.71
N THR A 65 19.03 5.13 14.66
CA THR A 65 17.90 5.60 13.85
C THR A 65 16.66 4.72 14.01
N TYR A 66 15.49 5.29 13.71
CA TYR A 66 14.22 4.55 13.71
C TYR A 66 14.19 3.49 12.59
N VAL A 67 14.84 3.76 11.45
CA VAL A 67 14.95 2.81 10.33
C VAL A 67 15.80 1.60 10.73
N ASP A 68 16.94 1.84 11.39
CA ASP A 68 17.81 0.75 11.87
C ASP A 68 17.09 -0.09 12.92
N THR A 69 16.39 0.55 13.86
CA THR A 69 15.60 -0.16 14.88
C THR A 69 14.51 -1.02 14.23
N ALA A 70 13.79 -0.48 13.24
CA ALA A 70 12.78 -1.23 12.51
C ALA A 70 13.40 -2.40 11.71
N THR A 71 14.54 -2.18 11.08
CA THR A 71 15.27 -3.20 10.31
C THR A 71 15.71 -4.36 11.20
N GLU A 72 16.22 -4.06 12.40
CA GLU A 72 16.63 -5.07 13.38
C GLU A 72 15.45 -5.89 13.92
N LEU A 73 14.27 -5.27 14.07
CA LEU A 73 13.04 -6.00 14.38
C LEU A 73 12.68 -6.99 13.26
N VAL A 74 12.70 -6.55 12.00
CA VAL A 74 12.36 -7.43 10.87
C VAL A 74 13.31 -8.62 10.80
N LYS A 75 14.63 -8.41 10.95
CA LYS A 75 15.61 -9.50 11.02
C LYS A 75 15.38 -10.45 12.20
N THR A 76 14.90 -9.94 13.32
CA THR A 76 14.61 -10.76 14.51
C THR A 76 13.38 -11.65 14.29
N ILE A 77 12.34 -11.12 13.66
CA ILE A 77 11.08 -11.85 13.41
C ILE A 77 11.19 -12.78 12.19
N ALA A 78 11.92 -12.36 11.15
CA ALA A 78 12.05 -13.08 9.87
C ALA A 78 13.53 -13.24 9.48
N PRO A 79 14.33 -14.04 10.23
CA PRO A 79 15.79 -14.09 10.10
C PRO A 79 16.32 -14.65 8.77
N ASN A 80 15.51 -15.43 8.05
CA ASN A 80 15.89 -16.07 6.79
C ASN A 80 15.17 -15.47 5.57
N THR A 81 14.54 -14.32 5.75
CA THR A 81 13.77 -13.66 4.70
C THR A 81 14.60 -12.56 4.06
N GLU A 82 14.72 -12.59 2.73
CA GLU A 82 15.23 -11.44 1.99
C GLU A 82 14.14 -10.35 1.94
N PHE A 83 14.53 -9.09 2.15
CA PHE A 83 13.61 -7.98 2.07
C PHE A 83 14.36 -6.70 1.68
N ARG A 84 13.59 -5.72 1.20
CA ARG A 84 14.06 -4.35 0.97
C ARG A 84 13.27 -3.37 1.81
N LEU A 85 13.93 -2.29 2.22
CA LEU A 85 13.25 -1.10 2.73
C LEU A 85 12.44 -0.46 1.60
N VAL A 86 11.22 -0.03 1.90
CA VAL A 86 10.42 0.80 1.01
C VAL A 86 10.78 2.27 1.29
N GLU A 87 11.07 3.04 0.24
CA GLU A 87 11.46 4.46 0.32
C GLU A 87 10.27 5.39 0.57
N ASP A 88 9.40 5.02 1.51
CA ASP A 88 8.19 5.78 1.89
C ASP A 88 8.10 6.06 3.39
N HIS A 89 9.15 5.77 4.15
CA HIS A 89 9.17 5.92 5.60
C HIS A 89 9.14 7.40 6.03
N TYR A 90 8.43 7.69 7.12
CA TYR A 90 8.25 9.05 7.62
C TYR A 90 7.96 9.07 9.13
N VAL A 91 8.07 10.24 9.75
CA VAL A 91 7.63 10.49 11.13
C VAL A 91 6.31 11.24 11.09
N GLY A 92 5.26 10.67 11.69
CA GLY A 92 3.95 11.31 11.79
C GLY A 92 3.96 12.48 12.78
N ASN A 93 2.95 13.35 12.68
CA ASN A 93 2.79 14.49 13.59
C ASN A 93 2.60 14.09 15.06
N ASN A 94 2.28 12.83 15.32
CA ASN A 94 2.20 12.22 16.66
C ASN A 94 3.57 11.77 17.21
N GLY A 95 4.66 11.96 16.45
CA GLY A 95 6.01 11.55 16.81
C GLY A 95 6.31 10.06 16.58
N VAL A 96 5.39 9.30 15.98
CA VAL A 96 5.62 7.88 15.64
C VAL A 96 6.21 7.79 14.24
N ALA A 97 7.33 7.08 14.09
CA ALA A 97 7.89 6.78 12.79
C ALA A 97 7.25 5.53 12.18
N HIS A 98 6.97 5.57 10.89
CA HIS A 98 6.39 4.48 10.11
C HIS A 98 7.42 4.00 9.09
N VAL A 99 7.74 2.71 9.13
CA VAL A 99 8.75 2.09 8.25
C VAL A 99 8.14 0.85 7.61
N ASN A 100 8.21 0.76 6.29
CA ASN A 100 7.67 -0.37 5.53
C ASN A 100 8.79 -1.17 4.86
N PHE A 101 8.64 -2.49 4.85
CA PHE A 101 9.54 -3.41 4.17
C PHE A 101 8.74 -4.32 3.25
N ARG A 102 9.34 -4.66 2.11
CA ARG A 102 8.80 -5.59 1.12
C ARG A 102 9.68 -6.82 1.09
N GLN A 103 9.10 -8.01 1.27
CA GLN A 103 9.85 -9.25 1.08
C GLN A 103 10.27 -9.37 -0.38
N THR A 104 11.48 -9.89 -0.58
CA THR A 104 12.01 -10.22 -1.89
C THR A 104 12.36 -11.70 -1.97
N ALA A 105 12.40 -12.24 -3.18
CA ALA A 105 12.95 -13.56 -3.47
C ALA A 105 13.60 -13.50 -4.85
N HIS A 106 14.89 -13.86 -4.93
CA HIS A 106 15.65 -13.80 -6.19
C HIS A 106 15.67 -12.39 -6.82
N GLY A 107 15.68 -11.35 -5.99
CA GLY A 107 15.62 -9.95 -6.43
C GLY A 107 14.26 -9.50 -6.99
N LEU A 108 13.21 -10.31 -6.85
CA LEU A 108 11.83 -9.96 -7.19
C LEU A 108 11.03 -9.69 -5.92
N ASP A 109 10.15 -8.69 -5.98
CA ASP A 109 9.21 -8.44 -4.89
C ASP A 109 8.20 -9.59 -4.78
N VAL A 110 7.91 -10.00 -3.56
CA VAL A 110 6.73 -10.79 -3.24
C VAL A 110 5.61 -9.79 -2.96
N ASP A 111 4.80 -9.49 -3.98
CA ASP A 111 3.95 -8.29 -4.05
C ASP A 111 2.95 -8.08 -2.89
N ASN A 112 2.59 -9.14 -2.18
CA ASN A 112 1.64 -9.11 -1.07
C ASN A 112 2.29 -9.43 0.30
N ALA A 113 3.61 -9.48 0.37
CA ALA A 113 4.36 -9.79 1.57
C ALA A 113 5.06 -8.53 2.10
N ASP A 114 4.37 -7.85 3.00
CA ASP A 114 4.78 -6.57 3.57
C ASP A 114 5.04 -6.70 5.07
N PHE A 115 5.91 -5.85 5.61
CA PHE A 115 6.16 -5.70 7.04
C PHE A 115 6.14 -4.21 7.38
N ASN A 116 5.19 -3.78 8.19
CA ASN A 116 5.13 -2.40 8.68
C ASN A 116 5.58 -2.35 10.14
N VAL A 117 6.45 -1.40 10.47
CA VAL A 117 6.96 -1.19 11.82
C VAL A 117 6.69 0.25 12.22
N ASN A 118 6.11 0.41 13.40
CA ASN A 118 5.88 1.70 14.02
C ASN A 118 6.87 1.87 15.17
N ILE A 119 7.66 2.94 15.14
CA ILE A 119 8.67 3.27 16.16
C ILE A 119 8.19 4.48 16.95
N ALA A 120 8.16 4.37 18.27
CA ALA A 120 7.78 5.47 19.16
C ALA A 120 8.82 6.60 19.13
N ALA A 121 8.42 7.78 19.62
CA ALA A 121 9.29 8.97 19.67
C ALA A 121 10.58 8.75 20.51
N ASP A 122 10.57 7.78 21.42
CA ASP A 122 11.74 7.38 22.22
C ASP A 122 12.67 6.39 21.48
N GLY A 123 12.35 6.04 20.23
CA GLY A 123 13.10 5.10 19.40
C GLY A 123 12.80 3.63 19.66
N THR A 124 11.82 3.29 20.50
CA THR A 124 11.45 1.88 20.77
C THR A 124 10.37 1.38 19.80
N VAL A 125 10.29 0.06 19.60
CA VAL A 125 9.23 -0.55 18.79
C VAL A 125 7.87 -0.34 19.46
N PHE A 126 6.99 0.41 18.80
CA PHE A 126 5.64 0.70 19.29
C PHE A 126 4.67 -0.42 18.90
N SER A 127 4.58 -0.74 17.62
CA SER A 127 3.76 -1.84 17.08
C SER A 127 4.30 -2.29 15.73
N TYR A 128 3.86 -3.44 15.24
CA TYR A 128 4.18 -3.88 13.88
C TYR A 128 3.10 -4.79 13.32
N GLY A 129 3.03 -4.86 12.00
CA GLY A 129 2.23 -5.86 11.30
C GLY A 129 3.06 -6.50 10.18
N ASN A 130 2.79 -7.77 9.89
CA ASN A 130 3.52 -8.47 8.83
C ASN A 130 2.65 -9.50 8.10
N SER A 131 2.92 -9.66 6.80
CA SER A 131 2.38 -10.69 5.93
C SER A 131 3.50 -11.41 5.15
N PHE A 132 4.72 -11.41 5.69
CA PHE A 132 5.86 -12.09 5.06
C PHE A 132 5.53 -13.58 4.85
N TYR A 133 5.86 -14.07 3.66
CA TYR A 133 5.75 -15.47 3.32
C TYR A 133 6.84 -16.27 4.04
N THR A 134 6.41 -17.29 4.79
CA THR A 134 7.25 -18.14 5.65
C THR A 134 7.45 -19.55 5.09
N GLY A 135 6.86 -19.86 3.93
CA GLY A 135 7.04 -21.14 3.27
C GLY A 135 8.32 -21.23 2.45
N GLU A 136 8.45 -22.29 1.66
CA GLU A 136 9.62 -22.53 0.83
C GLU A 136 9.68 -21.57 -0.36
N ILE A 137 10.80 -20.84 -0.47
CA ILE A 137 11.11 -20.04 -1.64
C ILE A 137 11.57 -20.99 -2.76
N PRO A 138 11.08 -20.83 -4.01
CA PRO A 138 11.53 -21.64 -5.14
C PRO A 138 13.06 -21.66 -5.23
N ALA A 139 13.70 -22.83 -5.36
CA ALA A 139 15.16 -22.93 -5.30
C ALA A 139 15.86 -22.19 -6.48
N GLU A 140 15.24 -22.19 -7.65
CA GLU A 140 15.78 -21.53 -8.84
C GLU A 140 15.11 -20.18 -9.08
N SER A 141 15.90 -19.18 -9.45
CA SER A 141 15.37 -17.90 -9.90
C SER A 141 14.59 -18.07 -11.22
N PRO A 142 13.34 -17.60 -11.31
CA PRO A 142 12.57 -17.65 -12.55
C PRO A 142 13.22 -16.80 -13.66
N LEU A 143 14.08 -15.85 -13.31
CA LEU A 143 14.77 -14.96 -14.25
C LEU A 143 15.91 -15.63 -15.02
N GLN A 144 16.40 -16.80 -14.57
CA GLN A 144 17.46 -17.54 -15.27
C GLN A 144 16.93 -18.26 -16.51
N LYS A 145 15.93 -19.13 -16.33
CA LYS A 145 15.33 -19.88 -17.44
C LYS A 145 14.41 -19.03 -18.32
N ARG A 146 13.87 -17.94 -17.76
CA ARG A 146 12.86 -17.07 -18.41
C ARG A 146 11.68 -17.83 -19.01
N ALA A 147 11.33 -18.96 -18.41
CA ALA A 147 10.22 -19.82 -18.82
C ALA A 147 8.87 -19.29 -18.30
N PHE A 148 8.61 -18.00 -18.46
CA PHE A 148 7.37 -17.32 -18.09
C PHE A 148 6.73 -16.65 -19.31
N SER A 149 5.46 -16.25 -19.19
CA SER A 149 4.73 -15.64 -20.30
C SER A 149 5.29 -14.26 -20.67
N ASP A 150 5.18 -13.92 -21.95
CA ASP A 150 5.50 -12.57 -22.44
C ASP A 150 4.54 -11.53 -21.81
N PRO A 151 5.01 -10.32 -21.44
CA PRO A 151 4.17 -9.29 -20.84
C PRO A 151 2.94 -8.90 -21.68
N THR A 152 3.04 -8.94 -23.02
CA THR A 152 1.91 -8.67 -23.91
C THR A 152 0.87 -9.79 -23.86
N LYS A 153 1.29 -11.04 -23.66
CA LYS A 153 0.39 -12.17 -23.41
C LYS A 153 -0.30 -12.04 -22.05
N ALA A 154 0.40 -11.59 -21.02
CA ALA A 154 -0.19 -11.31 -19.70
C ALA A 154 -1.26 -10.20 -19.80
N LEU A 155 -0.97 -9.10 -20.49
CA LEU A 155 -1.93 -8.01 -20.75
C LEU A 155 -3.14 -8.50 -21.55
N ALA A 156 -2.92 -9.28 -22.61
CA ALA A 156 -3.99 -9.87 -23.40
C ALA A 156 -4.88 -10.80 -22.55
N GLY A 157 -4.27 -11.58 -21.65
CA GLY A 157 -5.00 -12.41 -20.68
C GLY A 157 -5.84 -11.58 -19.72
N ALA A 158 -5.30 -10.48 -19.19
CA ALA A 158 -5.99 -9.59 -18.26
C ALA A 158 -7.12 -8.76 -18.89
N THR A 159 -7.09 -8.58 -20.21
CA THR A 159 -8.06 -7.75 -20.97
C THR A 159 -9.11 -8.55 -21.72
N LYS A 160 -8.87 -9.85 -21.96
CA LYS A 160 -9.86 -10.76 -22.55
C LYS A 160 -11.00 -11.00 -21.56
N ASN A 161 -12.13 -10.35 -21.84
CA ASN A 161 -13.42 -10.61 -21.23
C ASN A 161 -14.43 -10.99 -22.31
#